data_AF-A0A8H8MVV8-F1
#
_entry.id   AF-A0A8H8MVV8-F1
#
_cell.length_a   1.000
_cell.length_b   1.000
_cell.length_c   1.000
_cell.angle_alpha   90.00
_cell.angle_beta   90.00
_cell.angle_gamma   90.00
#
_symmetry.space_group_name_H-M   'P 1'
#
loop_
_entity.id
_entity.type
_entity.pdbx_description
1 polymer ?
#
loop_
_entity_poly.entity_id
_entity_poly.type
_entity_poly.pdbx_seq_one_letter_code
_entity_poly.pdbx_strand_id
1 'polypeptide(L)'
;MTFISRTDEFRQCVQEYAAKVPDSKRRKADVSKRAGQVEEDAFARQYLAEAYTILNHLKTLSQLLVSIRRPYLNIDANPQFRPASATRNLDMNDMSSDAWANVKSLTNAERDQLDLQANVILTKCAQRVRELEQLDKRHTELLASKANPLLRMLPTRLVQSTETADADTRALHRSNIAWYLTRRLTETGAAQKDMQEERVKRQVERATTLGSTTALQTKTAAPAPTPSTSTSGWGASSWGRGSQPAPVPPPPPPEESDDEYDDIELSPSQILQFEQENAALLRSVEDTLASVKVAESRLLDISALQTELVAHLTRQTEVIDQLYDEAIASQGDVKRANQQLHKARENQADSRIFLIVFLLGASAALLFIHWYN
;
A
#
# COMPACT_ATOMS: atom_id res chain seq x y z
N MET A 1 -29.47 -12.49 -23.05
CA MET A 1 -29.75 -11.18 -23.67
C MET A 1 -28.67 -10.92 -24.70
N THR A 2 -29.01 -10.93 -25.99
CA THR A 2 -28.08 -10.62 -27.07
C THR A 2 -27.93 -9.10 -27.17
N PHE A 3 -26.72 -8.59 -26.97
CA PHE A 3 -26.44 -7.15 -27.13
C PHE A 3 -26.44 -6.82 -28.64
N ILE A 4 -27.43 -6.08 -29.11
CA ILE A 4 -27.48 -5.58 -30.49
C ILE A 4 -26.62 -4.31 -30.56
N SER A 5 -25.54 -4.36 -31.34
CA SER A 5 -24.66 -3.21 -31.59
C SER A 5 -25.38 -2.18 -32.47
N ARG A 6 -25.89 -1.10 -31.87
CA ARG A 6 -26.51 0.05 -32.56
C ARG A 6 -25.53 1.15 -32.93
N THR A 7 -24.24 0.84 -32.91
CA THR A 7 -23.17 1.83 -33.10
C THR A 7 -23.21 2.47 -34.49
N ASP A 8 -23.64 1.71 -35.51
CA ASP A 8 -23.74 2.18 -36.89
C ASP A 8 -24.96 3.10 -37.10
N GLU A 9 -26.11 2.75 -36.54
CA GLU A 9 -27.31 3.61 -36.50
C GLU A 9 -27.00 4.95 -35.82
N PHE A 10 -26.27 4.90 -34.70
CA PHE A 10 -25.83 6.10 -34.00
C PHE A 10 -24.89 6.97 -34.86
N ARG A 11 -23.91 6.37 -35.54
CA ARG A 11 -23.02 7.11 -36.46
C ARG A 11 -23.78 7.79 -37.59
N GLN A 12 -24.74 7.11 -38.20
CA GLN A 12 -25.55 7.68 -39.27
C GLN A 12 -26.36 8.90 -38.77
N CYS A 13 -27.04 8.77 -37.64
CA CYS A 13 -27.75 9.88 -37.00
C CYS A 13 -26.83 11.07 -36.68
N VAL A 14 -25.62 10.82 -36.19
CA VAL A 14 -24.64 11.88 -35.91
C VAL A 14 -24.18 12.58 -37.19
N GLN A 15 -23.95 11.84 -38.28
CA GLN A 15 -23.56 12.40 -39.58
C GLN A 15 -24.68 13.25 -40.21
N GLU A 16 -25.92 12.80 -40.12
CA GLU A 16 -27.08 13.57 -40.59
C GLU A 16 -27.28 14.85 -39.79
N TYR A 17 -27.11 14.80 -38.48
CA TYR A 17 -27.21 15.98 -37.62
C TYR A 17 -26.04 16.95 -37.87
N ALA A 18 -24.84 16.39 -38.09
CA ALA A 18 -23.65 17.13 -38.47
C ALA A 18 -23.81 17.93 -39.76
N ALA A 19 -24.47 17.36 -40.78
CA ALA A 19 -24.72 18.03 -42.06
C ALA A 19 -25.70 19.21 -41.95
N LYS A 20 -26.56 19.23 -40.92
CA LYS A 20 -27.58 20.28 -40.69
C LYS A 20 -27.04 21.52 -39.97
N VAL A 21 -25.81 21.48 -39.43
CA VAL A 21 -25.21 22.61 -38.67
C VAL A 21 -24.31 23.45 -39.58
N PRO A 22 -24.46 24.79 -39.64
CA PRO A 22 -23.65 25.66 -40.49
C PRO A 22 -22.15 25.65 -40.13
N ASP A 23 -21.30 25.47 -41.14
CA ASP A 23 -19.84 25.28 -41.04
C ASP A 23 -19.06 26.42 -40.35
N SER A 24 -19.57 27.66 -40.43
CA SER A 24 -18.93 28.84 -39.86
C SER A 24 -18.94 28.86 -38.32
N LYS A 25 -19.97 28.26 -37.69
CA LYS A 25 -20.06 28.10 -36.23
C LYS A 25 -19.27 26.89 -35.74
N ARG A 26 -19.10 25.86 -36.58
CA ARG A 26 -18.25 24.69 -36.30
C ARG A 26 -16.78 25.06 -36.20
N ARG A 27 -16.21 25.73 -37.20
CA ARG A 27 -14.75 25.91 -37.30
C ARG A 27 -14.13 26.77 -36.20
N LYS A 28 -14.83 27.81 -35.69
CA LYS A 28 -14.25 28.72 -34.68
C LYS A 28 -14.32 28.19 -33.24
N ALA A 29 -15.38 27.46 -32.88
CA ALA A 29 -15.52 26.85 -31.55
C ALA A 29 -14.66 25.59 -31.40
N ASP A 30 -14.48 24.84 -32.48
CA ASP A 30 -13.78 23.54 -32.48
C ASP A 30 -12.25 23.71 -32.35
N VAL A 31 -11.64 24.72 -32.99
CA VAL A 31 -10.17 24.92 -32.94
C VAL A 31 -9.67 25.32 -31.54
N SER A 32 -10.36 26.22 -30.85
CA SER A 32 -9.97 26.64 -29.48
C SER A 32 -10.22 25.54 -28.44
N LYS A 33 -11.32 24.78 -28.56
CA LYS A 33 -11.61 23.64 -27.67
C LYS A 33 -10.61 22.51 -27.86
N ARG A 34 -10.29 22.20 -29.11
CA ARG A 34 -9.40 21.09 -29.46
C ARG A 34 -7.96 21.33 -28.99
N ALA A 35 -7.48 22.57 -28.98
CA ALA A 35 -6.17 22.91 -28.44
C ALA A 35 -6.10 22.67 -26.91
N GLY A 36 -7.11 23.13 -26.15
CA GLY A 36 -7.17 22.91 -24.69
C GLY A 36 -7.34 21.45 -24.29
N GLN A 37 -8.15 20.68 -25.03
CA GLN A 37 -8.33 19.25 -24.80
C GLN A 37 -7.04 18.45 -25.03
N VAL A 38 -6.22 18.83 -26.03
CA VAL A 38 -4.96 18.12 -26.30
C VAL A 38 -3.94 18.31 -25.17
N GLU A 39 -3.83 19.51 -24.59
CA GLU A 39 -2.99 19.75 -23.41
C GLU A 39 -3.46 18.93 -22.21
N GLU A 40 -4.77 18.91 -21.97
CA GLU A 40 -5.36 18.20 -20.84
C GLU A 40 -5.26 16.67 -20.97
N ASP A 41 -5.44 16.14 -22.18
CA ASP A 41 -5.25 14.72 -22.48
C ASP A 41 -3.77 14.31 -22.34
N ALA A 42 -2.84 15.18 -22.74
CA ALA A 42 -1.41 14.93 -22.58
C ALA A 42 -1.03 14.86 -21.09
N PHE A 43 -1.52 15.82 -20.29
CA PHE A 43 -1.35 15.82 -18.83
C PHE A 43 -1.96 14.56 -18.20
N ALA A 44 -3.20 14.21 -18.57
CA ALA A 44 -3.88 13.02 -18.05
C ALA A 44 -3.10 11.74 -18.36
N ARG A 45 -2.53 11.61 -19.57
CA ARG A 45 -1.70 10.44 -19.93
C ARG A 45 -0.41 10.38 -19.11
N GLN A 46 0.25 11.51 -18.89
CA GLN A 46 1.46 11.57 -18.06
C GLN A 46 1.14 11.20 -16.60
N TYR A 47 0.08 11.79 -16.04
CA TYR A 47 -0.41 11.50 -14.70
C TYR A 47 -0.71 10.01 -14.52
N LEU A 48 -1.46 9.41 -15.46
CA LEU A 48 -1.79 7.98 -15.41
C LEU A 48 -0.56 7.10 -15.58
N ALA A 49 0.36 7.44 -16.47
CA ALA A 49 1.60 6.67 -16.65
C ALA A 49 2.44 6.63 -15.37
N GLU A 50 2.56 7.78 -14.69
CA GLU A 50 3.23 7.85 -13.39
C GLU A 50 2.50 7.03 -12.33
N ALA A 51 1.18 7.16 -12.24
CA ALA A 51 0.36 6.41 -11.30
C ALA A 51 0.47 4.89 -11.50
N TYR A 52 0.43 4.40 -12.75
CA TYR A 52 0.63 2.98 -13.06
C TYR A 52 2.05 2.51 -12.73
N THR A 53 3.06 3.36 -12.92
CA THR A 53 4.44 3.03 -12.54
C THR A 53 4.55 2.82 -11.03
N ILE A 54 3.96 3.73 -10.23
CA ILE A 54 3.90 3.61 -8.76
C ILE A 54 3.16 2.33 -8.36
N LEU A 55 1.99 2.08 -8.97
CA LEU A 55 1.19 0.89 -8.70
C LEU A 55 1.96 -0.40 -8.99
N ASN A 56 2.72 -0.44 -10.09
CA ASN A 56 3.51 -1.61 -10.44
C ASN A 56 4.61 -1.86 -9.41
N HIS A 57 5.34 -0.83 -8.98
CA HIS A 57 6.34 -0.96 -7.91
C HIS A 57 5.72 -1.46 -6.60
N LEU A 58 4.56 -0.93 -6.20
CA LEU A 58 3.85 -1.39 -5.00
C LEU A 58 3.38 -2.84 -5.11
N LYS A 59 2.85 -3.23 -6.28
CA LYS A 59 2.42 -4.61 -6.54
C LYS A 59 3.59 -5.59 -6.47
N THR A 60 4.71 -5.27 -7.13
CA THR A 60 5.92 -6.09 -7.09
C THR A 60 6.45 -6.20 -5.67
N LEU A 61 6.51 -5.10 -4.91
CA LEU A 61 6.95 -5.13 -3.51
C LEU A 61 6.00 -5.97 -2.64
N SER A 62 4.68 -5.81 -2.80
CA SER A 62 3.69 -6.59 -2.05
C SER A 62 3.81 -8.09 -2.34
N GLN A 63 3.99 -8.48 -3.61
CA GLN A 63 4.21 -9.88 -4.00
C GLN A 63 5.51 -10.42 -3.42
N LEU A 64 6.60 -9.63 -3.46
CA LEU A 64 7.86 -9.99 -2.85
C LEU A 64 7.71 -10.22 -1.34
N LEU A 65 7.12 -9.28 -0.59
CA LEU A 65 6.89 -9.39 0.85
C LEU A 65 6.13 -10.67 1.21
N VAL A 66 5.11 -11.04 0.42
CA VAL A 66 4.37 -12.31 0.62
C VAL A 66 5.27 -13.53 0.36
N SER A 67 6.05 -13.51 -0.71
CA SER A 67 6.94 -14.63 -1.07
C SER A 67 8.07 -14.84 -0.03
N ILE A 68 8.65 -13.76 0.47
CA ILE A 68 9.78 -13.82 1.41
C ILE A 68 9.33 -14.01 2.86
N ARG A 69 8.05 -13.83 3.19
CA ARG A 69 7.56 -13.91 4.58
C ARG A 69 8.02 -15.18 5.31
N ARG A 70 7.92 -16.35 4.65
CA ARG A 70 8.32 -17.64 5.24
C ARG A 70 9.84 -17.71 5.47
N PRO A 71 10.71 -17.55 4.45
CA PRO A 71 12.16 -17.61 4.66
C PRO A 71 12.71 -16.47 5.52
N TYR A 72 12.06 -15.31 5.54
CA TYR A 72 12.44 -14.15 6.36
C TYR A 72 12.23 -14.43 7.85
N LEU A 73 11.06 -14.96 8.22
CA LEU A 73 10.71 -15.25 9.61
C LEU A 73 11.44 -16.49 10.18
N ASN A 74 11.94 -17.38 9.33
CA ASN A 74 12.73 -18.54 9.75
C ASN A 74 14.11 -18.10 10.28
N ILE A 75 14.22 -17.88 11.59
CA ILE A 75 15.49 -17.55 12.28
C ILE A 75 16.28 -18.83 12.64
N ASP A 76 15.65 -20.00 12.55
CA ASP A 76 16.13 -21.29 13.08
C ASP A 76 17.10 -22.06 12.18
N ALA A 77 17.88 -21.37 11.35
CA ALA A 77 18.91 -22.07 10.58
C ALA A 77 20.09 -22.42 11.50
N ASN A 78 19.95 -23.53 12.25
CA ASN A 78 21.04 -24.19 12.94
C ASN A 78 22.24 -24.29 11.98
N PRO A 79 23.35 -23.58 12.24
CA PRO A 79 24.47 -23.51 11.30
C PRO A 79 25.14 -24.89 11.11
N GLN A 80 24.94 -25.83 12.03
CA GLN A 80 25.57 -27.15 11.99
C GLN A 80 24.96 -28.13 10.98
N PHE A 81 23.73 -27.88 10.52
CA PHE A 81 23.05 -28.69 9.49
C PHE A 81 22.81 -27.89 8.21
N ARG A 82 23.63 -26.88 7.93
CA ARG A 82 23.69 -26.29 6.60
C ARG A 82 24.59 -27.19 5.74
N PRO A 83 24.06 -27.95 4.75
CA PRO A 83 24.93 -28.43 3.70
C PRO A 83 25.63 -27.20 3.13
N ALA A 84 26.95 -27.28 2.95
CA ALA A 84 27.77 -26.27 2.30
C ALA A 84 27.28 -26.10 0.84
N SER A 85 26.15 -25.42 0.67
CA SER A 85 25.40 -25.41 -0.58
C SER A 85 25.10 -23.98 -0.96
N ALA A 86 25.79 -23.61 -2.05
CA ALA A 86 25.51 -22.52 -2.96
C ALA A 86 25.54 -21.12 -2.33
N THR A 87 26.64 -20.42 -2.57
CA THR A 87 26.60 -19.01 -2.94
C THR A 87 25.57 -18.83 -4.06
N ARG A 88 24.31 -18.69 -3.70
CA ARG A 88 23.26 -18.31 -4.66
C ARG A 88 23.59 -16.88 -5.04
N ASN A 89 23.83 -16.62 -6.33
CA ASN A 89 23.78 -15.27 -6.89
C ASN A 89 22.32 -14.81 -6.83
N LEU A 90 21.84 -14.48 -5.63
CA LEU A 90 20.58 -13.78 -5.44
C LEU A 90 20.88 -12.35 -5.84
N ASP A 91 20.41 -11.96 -7.03
CA ASP A 91 20.37 -10.55 -7.36
C ASP A 91 19.34 -9.89 -6.44
N MET A 92 19.83 -9.26 -5.38
CA MET A 92 19.01 -8.54 -4.42
C MET A 92 18.27 -7.38 -5.10
N ASN A 93 18.64 -6.98 -6.32
CA ASN A 93 17.90 -5.99 -7.10
C ASN A 93 16.70 -6.61 -7.85
N ASP A 94 16.68 -7.93 -8.04
CA ASP A 94 15.57 -8.64 -8.68
C ASP A 94 14.45 -8.93 -7.68
N MET A 95 13.39 -8.14 -7.78
CA MET A 95 12.18 -8.29 -6.96
C MET A 95 11.18 -9.31 -7.58
N SER A 96 11.60 -10.12 -8.54
CA SER A 96 10.76 -11.16 -9.13
C SER A 96 10.41 -12.24 -8.09
N SER A 97 9.12 -12.57 -7.96
CA SER A 97 8.65 -13.58 -7.00
C SER A 97 9.27 -14.97 -7.24
N ASP A 98 9.71 -15.27 -8.47
CA ASP A 98 10.23 -16.58 -8.87
C ASP A 98 11.65 -16.83 -8.32
N ALA A 99 12.46 -15.78 -8.19
CA ALA A 99 13.80 -15.88 -7.59
C ALA A 99 13.75 -16.30 -6.11
N TRP A 100 12.69 -15.89 -5.40
CA TRP A 100 12.53 -16.07 -3.96
C TRP A 100 11.75 -17.32 -3.55
N ALA A 101 10.99 -17.93 -4.47
CA ALA A 101 10.16 -19.11 -4.19
C ALA A 101 10.96 -20.33 -3.71
N ASN A 102 12.22 -20.45 -4.11
CA ASN A 102 13.10 -21.58 -3.78
C ASN A 102 14.02 -21.32 -2.56
N VAL A 103 13.87 -20.18 -1.89
CA VAL A 103 14.69 -19.81 -0.72
C VAL A 103 14.01 -20.29 0.56
N LYS A 104 14.69 -21.14 1.34
CA LYS A 104 14.13 -21.74 2.57
C LYS A 104 14.49 -20.98 3.84
N SER A 105 15.65 -20.32 3.87
CA SER A 105 16.10 -19.46 4.96
C SER A 105 17.05 -18.39 4.43
N LEU A 106 17.07 -17.24 5.11
CA LEU A 106 17.94 -16.10 4.82
C LEU A 106 19.01 -15.95 5.93
N THR A 107 20.13 -15.33 5.60
CA THR A 107 21.11 -14.84 6.59
C THR A 107 20.64 -13.53 7.21
N ASN A 108 21.20 -13.13 8.36
CA ASN A 108 20.79 -11.88 9.00
C ASN A 108 21.09 -10.67 8.10
N ALA A 109 22.25 -10.68 7.43
CA ALA A 109 22.66 -9.62 6.50
C ALA A 109 21.75 -9.52 5.27
N GLU A 110 21.33 -10.65 4.68
CA GLU A 110 20.37 -10.64 3.56
C GLU A 110 19.00 -10.09 3.97
N ARG A 111 18.54 -10.41 5.18
CA ARG A 111 17.29 -9.82 5.72
C ARG A 111 17.43 -8.31 5.89
N ASP A 112 18.55 -7.82 6.42
CA ASP A 112 18.80 -6.38 6.59
C ASP A 112 18.85 -5.65 5.24
N GLN A 113 19.42 -6.28 4.22
CA GLN A 113 19.44 -5.74 2.86
C GLN A 113 18.02 -5.66 2.26
N LEU A 114 17.21 -6.70 2.42
CA LEU A 114 15.81 -6.71 1.98
C LEU A 114 14.98 -5.63 2.69
N ASP A 115 15.19 -5.45 4.00
CA ASP A 115 14.52 -4.41 4.78
C ASP A 115 14.90 -3.00 4.29
N LEU A 116 16.18 -2.78 3.99
CA LEU A 116 16.68 -1.52 3.44
C LEU A 116 16.06 -1.24 2.06
N GLN A 117 16.06 -2.23 1.17
CA GLN A 117 15.50 -2.08 -0.17
C GLN A 117 13.99 -1.82 -0.14
N ALA A 118 13.25 -2.57 0.68
CA ALA A 118 11.82 -2.36 0.86
C ALA A 118 11.53 -0.93 1.38
N ASN A 119 12.31 -0.45 2.35
CA ASN A 119 12.20 0.91 2.86
C ASN A 119 12.50 1.97 1.77
N VAL A 120 13.57 1.77 0.98
CA VAL A 120 13.91 2.67 -0.15
C VAL A 120 12.78 2.70 -1.19
N ILE A 121 12.17 1.56 -1.51
CA ILE A 121 11.04 1.50 -2.45
C ILE A 121 9.82 2.22 -1.86
N LEU A 122 9.48 1.98 -0.60
CA LEU A 122 8.33 2.63 0.06
C LEU A 122 8.52 4.15 0.16
N THR A 123 9.69 4.63 0.59
CA THR A 123 9.99 6.06 0.67
C THR A 123 9.96 6.73 -0.70
N LYS A 124 10.53 6.09 -1.72
CA LYS A 124 10.49 6.60 -3.10
C LYS A 124 9.07 6.62 -3.65
N CYS A 125 8.26 5.59 -3.40
CA CYS A 125 6.85 5.57 -3.79
C CYS A 125 6.06 6.67 -3.05
N ALA A 126 6.30 6.87 -1.75
CA ALA A 126 5.71 7.95 -0.98
C ALA A 126 6.04 9.33 -1.58
N GLN A 127 7.31 9.56 -1.91
CA GLN A 127 7.73 10.81 -2.55
C GLN A 127 7.06 11.00 -3.91
N ARG A 128 7.01 9.98 -4.76
CA ARG A 128 6.35 10.06 -6.07
C ARG A 128 4.84 10.32 -5.96
N VAL A 129 4.17 9.77 -4.95
CA VAL A 129 2.76 10.09 -4.68
C VAL A 129 2.60 11.56 -4.28
N ARG A 130 3.48 12.10 -3.41
CA ARG A 130 3.47 13.53 -3.08
C ARG A 130 3.73 14.41 -4.31
N GLU A 131 4.65 14.01 -5.19
CA GLU A 131 4.93 14.70 -6.45
C GLU A 131 3.69 14.68 -7.38
N LEU A 132 3.03 13.53 -7.52
CA LEU A 132 1.80 13.36 -8.30
C LEU A 132 0.68 14.30 -7.80
N GLU A 133 0.53 14.44 -6.49
CA GLU A 133 -0.44 15.36 -5.88
C GLU A 133 -0.07 16.83 -6.09
N GLN A 134 1.23 17.16 -6.02
CA GLN A 134 1.70 18.51 -6.33
C GLN A 134 1.47 18.86 -7.80
N LEU A 135 1.64 17.89 -8.71
CA LEU A 135 1.33 18.07 -10.13
C LEU A 135 -0.16 18.35 -10.34
N ASP A 136 -1.06 17.62 -9.66
CA ASP A 136 -2.50 17.88 -9.75
C ASP A 136 -2.87 19.26 -9.18
N LYS A 137 -2.30 19.66 -8.03
CA LYS A 137 -2.49 21.00 -7.46
C LYS A 137 -1.99 22.12 -8.38
N ARG A 138 -0.81 21.97 -8.97
CA ARG A 138 -0.29 22.93 -9.95
C ARG A 138 -1.18 23.00 -11.18
N HIS A 139 -1.68 21.86 -11.64
CA HIS A 139 -2.58 21.82 -12.78
C HIS A 139 -3.91 22.53 -12.49
N THR A 140 -4.51 22.31 -11.32
CA THR A 140 -5.75 23.02 -10.92
C THR A 140 -5.51 24.52 -10.74
N GLU A 141 -4.37 24.94 -10.18
CA GLU A 141 -3.97 26.35 -10.11
C GLU A 141 -3.76 26.98 -11.48
N LEU A 142 -3.13 26.27 -12.42
CA LEU A 142 -2.96 26.74 -13.79
C LEU A 142 -4.31 26.90 -14.48
N LEU A 143 -5.24 25.96 -14.31
CA LEU A 143 -6.60 26.08 -14.81
C LEU A 143 -7.34 27.28 -14.18
N ALA A 144 -7.18 27.48 -12.88
CA ALA A 144 -7.75 28.63 -12.17
C ALA A 144 -7.14 29.97 -12.62
N SER A 145 -5.83 30.01 -12.93
CA SER A 145 -5.13 31.20 -13.43
C SER A 145 -5.49 31.55 -14.88
N LYS A 146 -5.79 30.52 -15.70
CA LYS A 146 -6.27 30.68 -17.08
C LYS A 146 -7.74 31.14 -17.13
N ALA A 147 -8.51 30.97 -16.05
CA ALA A 147 -9.89 31.42 -15.99
C ALA A 147 -9.99 32.96 -15.93
N ASN A 148 -10.90 33.55 -16.72
CA ASN A 148 -11.03 35.01 -16.79
C ASN A 148 -11.33 35.61 -15.40
N PRO A 149 -10.64 36.69 -14.97
CA PRO A 149 -10.85 37.29 -13.65
C PRO A 149 -12.27 37.84 -13.47
N LEU A 150 -12.95 38.21 -14.57
CA LEU A 150 -14.34 38.65 -14.57
C LEU A 150 -15.34 37.51 -14.28
N LEU A 151 -15.01 36.26 -14.66
CA LEU A 151 -15.85 35.10 -14.34
C LEU A 151 -15.78 34.75 -12.85
N ARG A 152 -14.69 35.11 -12.16
CA ARG A 152 -14.53 34.93 -10.71
C ARG A 152 -15.47 35.82 -9.88
N MET A 153 -15.94 36.93 -10.46
CA MET A 153 -16.86 37.87 -9.81
C MET A 153 -18.34 37.49 -10.02
N LEU A 154 -18.63 36.51 -10.88
CA LEU A 154 -20.00 36.08 -11.13
C LEU A 154 -20.42 35.00 -10.13
N PRO A 155 -21.73 34.95 -9.77
CA PRO A 155 -22.26 33.87 -8.95
C PRO A 155 -21.92 32.52 -9.57
N THR A 156 -21.37 31.60 -8.79
CA THR A 156 -20.96 30.24 -9.22
C THR A 156 -22.07 29.50 -9.99
N ARG A 157 -23.33 29.76 -9.64
CA ARG A 157 -24.53 29.24 -10.32
C ARG A 157 -24.65 29.61 -11.81
N LEU A 158 -24.03 30.70 -12.25
CA LEU A 158 -24.06 31.15 -13.65
C LEU A 158 -22.81 30.71 -14.43
N VAL A 159 -21.79 30.24 -13.73
CA VAL A 159 -20.50 29.82 -14.30
C VAL A 159 -20.42 28.29 -14.44
N GLN A 160 -21.25 27.54 -13.70
CA GLN A 160 -21.39 26.10 -13.83
C GLN A 160 -21.89 25.72 -15.23
N SER A 161 -20.97 25.17 -16.01
CA SER A 161 -21.19 24.63 -17.34
C SER A 161 -20.90 23.14 -17.34
N THR A 162 -21.32 22.44 -18.40
CA THR A 162 -20.97 21.02 -18.56
C THR A 162 -19.46 20.79 -18.49
N GLU A 163 -18.66 21.72 -19.02
CA GLU A 163 -17.19 21.63 -18.98
C GLU A 163 -16.60 21.77 -17.58
N THR A 164 -17.17 22.62 -16.73
CA THR A 164 -16.70 22.75 -15.34
C THR A 164 -17.07 21.50 -14.54
N ALA A 165 -18.29 20.97 -14.70
CA ALA A 165 -18.67 19.71 -14.05
C ALA A 165 -17.82 18.51 -14.53
N ASP A 166 -17.50 18.45 -15.83
CA ASP A 166 -16.60 17.44 -16.38
C ASP A 166 -15.14 17.65 -15.89
N ALA A 167 -14.72 18.88 -15.62
CA ALA A 167 -13.42 19.16 -14.99
C ALA A 167 -13.40 18.75 -13.51
N ASP A 168 -14.48 19.03 -12.76
CA ASP A 168 -14.64 18.64 -11.35
C ASP A 168 -14.60 17.12 -11.19
N THR A 169 -15.32 16.38 -12.04
CA THR A 169 -15.30 14.90 -12.03
C THR A 169 -13.93 14.32 -12.40
N ARG A 170 -13.19 14.97 -13.31
CA ARG A 170 -11.81 14.55 -13.64
C ARG A 170 -10.82 14.85 -12.52
N ALA A 171 -10.97 15.99 -11.84
CA ALA A 171 -10.19 16.31 -10.64
C ALA A 171 -10.47 15.30 -9.52
N LEU A 172 -11.74 14.97 -9.29
CA LEU A 172 -12.14 13.91 -8.36
C LEU A 172 -11.56 12.54 -8.74
N HIS A 173 -11.53 12.18 -10.02
CA HIS A 173 -10.92 10.93 -10.45
C HIS A 173 -9.41 10.90 -10.15
N ARG A 174 -8.69 12.00 -10.41
CA ARG A 174 -7.25 12.11 -10.10
C ARG A 174 -6.98 12.05 -8.60
N SER A 175 -7.75 12.76 -7.78
CA SER A 175 -7.62 12.71 -6.33
C SER A 175 -7.91 11.31 -5.76
N ASN A 176 -8.91 10.60 -6.31
CA ASN A 176 -9.19 9.21 -5.96
C ASN A 176 -8.03 8.27 -6.33
N ILE A 177 -7.37 8.47 -7.48
CA ILE A 177 -6.18 7.68 -7.85
C ILE A 177 -5.06 7.89 -6.82
N ALA A 178 -4.77 9.15 -6.46
CA ALA A 178 -3.74 9.45 -5.46
C ALA A 178 -4.06 8.80 -4.11
N TRP A 179 -5.31 8.89 -3.66
CA TRP A 179 -5.76 8.22 -2.43
C TRP A 179 -5.65 6.71 -2.50
N TYR A 180 -6.02 6.09 -3.62
CA TYR A 180 -5.87 4.65 -3.81
C TYR A 180 -4.39 4.23 -3.69
N LEU A 181 -3.48 4.99 -4.30
CA LEU A 181 -2.04 4.73 -4.19
C LEU A 181 -1.53 4.90 -2.76
N THR A 182 -1.91 5.98 -2.06
CA THR A 182 -1.58 6.20 -0.65
C THR A 182 -2.09 5.05 0.23
N ARG A 183 -3.33 4.61 0.01
CA ARG A 183 -3.91 3.45 0.70
C ARG A 183 -3.11 2.18 0.44
N ARG A 184 -2.78 1.86 -0.81
CA ARG A 184 -1.95 0.68 -1.14
C ARG A 184 -0.56 0.76 -0.52
N LEU A 185 0.03 1.95 -0.48
CA LEU A 185 1.31 2.21 0.18
C LEU A 185 1.20 1.96 1.69
N THR A 186 0.14 2.43 2.35
CA THR A 186 -0.10 2.15 3.78
C THR A 186 -0.30 0.66 4.08
N GLU A 187 -1.05 -0.05 3.23
CA GLU A 187 -1.27 -1.51 3.35
C GLU A 187 0.06 -2.28 3.20
N THR A 188 0.90 -1.90 2.23
CA THR A 188 2.20 -2.55 2.00
C THR A 188 3.19 -2.22 3.12
N GLY A 189 3.22 -0.97 3.59
CA GLY A 189 4.03 -0.55 4.72
C GLY A 189 3.64 -1.24 6.03
N ALA A 190 2.33 -1.45 6.27
CA ALA A 190 1.84 -2.23 7.41
C ALA A 190 2.33 -3.69 7.35
N ALA A 191 2.21 -4.35 6.18
CA ALA A 191 2.68 -5.72 6.01
C ALA A 191 4.20 -5.87 6.24
N GLN A 192 5.01 -4.89 5.82
CA GLN A 192 6.44 -4.86 6.10
C GLN A 192 6.71 -4.69 7.59
N LYS A 193 6.04 -3.73 8.25
CA LYS A 193 6.20 -3.47 9.67
C LYS A 193 5.86 -4.70 10.51
N ASP A 194 4.72 -5.36 10.24
CA ASP A 194 4.31 -6.57 10.98
C ASP A 194 5.40 -7.65 10.92
N MET A 195 6.02 -7.82 9.74
CA MET A 195 7.10 -8.79 9.55
C MET A 195 8.38 -8.40 10.32
N GLN A 196 8.70 -7.11 10.39
CA GLN A 196 9.83 -6.59 11.16
C GLN A 196 9.58 -6.69 12.68
N GLU A 197 8.38 -6.41 13.15
CA GLU A 197 7.98 -6.58 14.56
C GLU A 197 8.13 -8.04 14.99
N GLU A 198 7.64 -8.99 14.17
CA GLU A 198 7.83 -10.41 14.43
C GLU A 198 9.31 -10.79 14.49
N ARG A 199 10.15 -10.23 13.61
CA ARG A 199 11.60 -10.50 13.62
C ARG A 199 12.27 -9.97 14.88
N VAL A 200 12.05 -8.69 15.21
CA VAL A 200 12.61 -8.06 16.41
C VAL A 200 12.18 -8.83 17.64
N LYS A 201 10.90 -9.19 17.74
CA LYS A 201 10.37 -9.99 18.84
C LYS A 201 11.11 -11.33 18.99
N ARG A 202 11.26 -12.10 17.92
CA ARG A 202 11.96 -13.39 17.95
C ARG A 202 13.45 -13.24 18.29
N GLN A 203 14.10 -12.17 17.83
CA GLN A 203 15.50 -11.89 18.15
C GLN A 203 15.68 -11.49 19.61
N VAL A 204 14.77 -10.67 20.16
CA VAL A 204 14.76 -10.29 21.58
C VAL A 204 14.49 -11.50 22.46
N GLU A 205 13.53 -12.35 22.11
CA GLU A 205 13.26 -13.61 22.81
C GLU A 205 14.50 -14.50 22.83
N ARG A 206 15.18 -14.66 21.69
CA ARG A 206 16.44 -15.43 21.60
C ARG A 206 17.57 -14.83 22.42
N ALA A 207 17.77 -13.52 22.36
CA ALA A 207 18.78 -12.83 23.18
C ALA A 207 18.49 -13.02 24.68
N THR A 208 17.22 -12.98 25.07
CA THR A 208 16.77 -13.24 26.44
C THR A 208 17.02 -14.68 26.85
N THR A 209 16.73 -15.66 25.99
CA THR A 209 16.99 -17.08 26.27
C THR A 209 18.48 -17.39 26.36
N LEU A 210 19.30 -16.89 25.41
CA LEU A 210 20.75 -17.09 25.41
C LEU A 210 21.42 -16.40 26.61
N GLY A 211 20.95 -15.20 26.99
CA GLY A 211 21.35 -14.49 28.20
C GLY A 211 20.97 -15.23 29.48
N SER A 212 19.79 -15.86 29.51
CA SER A 212 19.34 -16.67 30.64
C SER A 212 20.14 -17.96 30.78
N THR A 213 20.50 -18.63 29.68
CA THR A 213 21.32 -19.85 29.71
C THR A 213 22.76 -19.56 30.12
N THR A 214 23.35 -18.44 29.68
CA THR A 214 24.71 -18.03 30.10
C THR A 214 24.76 -17.64 31.58
N ALA A 215 23.72 -16.97 32.10
CA ALA A 215 23.61 -16.65 33.52
C ALA A 215 23.45 -17.89 34.41
N LEU A 216 22.88 -18.97 33.89
CA LEU A 216 22.78 -20.26 34.59
C LEU A 216 24.11 -21.03 34.54
N GLN A 217 24.79 -21.09 33.39
CA GLN A 217 26.10 -21.74 33.24
C GLN A 217 27.21 -21.08 34.07
N THR A 218 27.19 -19.74 34.19
CA THR A 218 28.16 -19.01 35.03
C THR A 218 27.92 -19.19 36.53
N LYS A 219 26.68 -19.49 36.95
CA LYS A 219 26.36 -19.82 38.36
C LYS A 219 26.73 -21.24 38.76
N THR A 220 26.82 -22.18 37.81
CA THR A 220 27.29 -23.55 38.06
C THR A 220 28.83 -23.68 38.07
N ALA A 221 29.56 -22.61 37.79
CA ALA A 221 31.03 -22.57 37.82
C ALA A 221 31.61 -21.95 39.11
N ALA A 222 30.78 -21.65 40.12
CA ALA A 222 31.24 -21.24 41.44
C ALA A 222 31.38 -22.47 42.36
N PRO A 223 32.52 -22.71 43.02
CA PRO A 223 32.68 -23.84 43.91
C PRO A 223 32.00 -23.52 45.24
N ALA A 224 30.83 -24.10 45.49
CA ALA A 224 30.22 -24.14 46.81
C ALA A 224 29.54 -25.51 47.00
N PRO A 225 29.69 -26.13 48.19
CA PRO A 225 29.30 -27.51 48.41
C PRO A 225 27.77 -27.64 48.57
N THR A 226 27.19 -28.59 47.82
CA THR A 226 26.03 -29.51 48.08
C THR A 226 24.82 -29.06 48.94
N PRO A 227 23.60 -29.62 48.74
CA PRO A 227 23.30 -30.92 48.14
C PRO A 227 22.28 -30.91 47.00
N SER A 228 22.47 -31.89 46.13
CA SER A 228 21.66 -32.26 44.98
C SER A 228 20.35 -32.97 45.40
N THR A 229 19.23 -32.44 44.93
CA THR A 229 18.10 -33.27 44.50
C THR A 229 17.65 -32.75 43.14
N SER A 230 18.19 -33.33 42.08
CA SER A 230 17.61 -33.18 40.74
C SER A 230 17.72 -34.51 40.00
N THR A 231 16.62 -35.23 40.06
CA THR A 231 16.23 -36.31 39.18
C THR A 231 16.40 -35.89 37.71
N SER A 232 17.31 -36.55 37.01
CA SER A 232 17.47 -36.48 35.57
C SER A 232 16.29 -37.19 34.88
N GLY A 233 15.24 -36.44 34.57
CA GLY A 233 14.13 -36.89 33.73
C GLY A 233 14.46 -36.72 32.24
N TRP A 234 15.09 -37.71 31.63
CA TRP A 234 15.12 -37.83 30.17
C TRP A 234 13.84 -38.53 29.71
N GLY A 235 12.87 -37.74 29.26
CA GLY A 235 11.64 -38.23 28.66
C GLY A 235 11.88 -38.79 27.26
N ALA A 236 12.27 -40.07 27.20
CA ALA A 236 12.13 -40.88 25.99
C ALA A 236 10.74 -41.53 26.01
N SER A 237 9.81 -40.99 25.22
CA SER A 237 8.49 -41.58 25.00
C SER A 237 8.60 -42.81 24.10
N SER A 238 8.91 -43.95 24.71
CA SER A 238 8.82 -45.28 24.09
C SER A 238 7.50 -45.94 24.47
N TRP A 239 6.62 -46.06 23.48
CA TRP A 239 5.36 -46.79 23.56
C TRP A 239 5.63 -48.27 23.85
N GLY A 240 5.00 -48.85 24.87
CA GLY A 240 5.21 -50.27 25.17
C GLY A 240 4.48 -50.79 26.40
N ARG A 241 3.22 -51.18 26.19
CA ARG A 241 2.51 -52.34 26.76
C ARG A 241 3.16 -53.06 27.96
N GLY A 242 2.40 -53.14 29.06
CA GLY A 242 2.82 -53.79 30.30
C GLY A 242 2.85 -55.31 30.29
N SER A 243 3.60 -55.87 31.25
CA SER A 243 3.30 -57.13 31.92
C SER A 243 4.09 -57.28 33.23
N GLN A 244 3.33 -57.53 34.31
CA GLN A 244 3.60 -58.28 35.57
C GLN A 244 4.81 -57.98 36.50
N PRO A 245 4.59 -57.96 37.83
CA PRO A 245 5.64 -57.99 38.85
C PRO A 245 5.92 -59.44 39.33
N ALA A 246 7.19 -59.74 39.61
CA ALA A 246 7.61 -60.95 40.33
C ALA A 246 8.55 -60.58 41.51
N PRO A 247 8.63 -61.40 42.57
CA PRO A 247 9.12 -60.98 43.88
C PRO A 247 10.63 -61.23 44.11
N VAL A 248 11.14 -60.45 45.05
CA VAL A 248 12.50 -60.28 45.62
C VAL A 248 13.25 -61.58 45.98
N PRO A 249 14.60 -61.55 46.00
CA PRO A 249 15.33 -61.95 47.21
C PRO A 249 16.37 -60.90 47.70
N PRO A 250 16.77 -60.96 49.00
CA PRO A 250 17.39 -59.89 49.80
C PRO A 250 18.90 -59.68 49.55
N PRO A 251 19.50 -58.56 50.04
CA PRO A 251 20.84 -58.11 49.64
C PRO A 251 21.99 -58.85 50.38
N PRO A 252 23.14 -59.08 49.71
CA PRO A 252 24.41 -59.40 50.37
C PRO A 252 25.09 -58.14 50.97
N PRO A 253 26.00 -58.30 51.95
CA PRO A 253 26.53 -57.25 52.84
C PRO A 253 27.41 -56.21 52.11
N PRO A 254 27.64 -55.03 52.71
CA PRO A 254 28.36 -53.94 52.05
C PRO A 254 29.82 -54.32 51.85
N GLU A 255 30.18 -54.61 50.60
CA GLU A 255 31.57 -54.56 50.17
C GLU A 255 31.96 -53.08 50.18
N GLU A 256 33.05 -52.79 50.88
CA GLU A 256 33.76 -51.52 50.87
C GLU A 256 34.17 -51.21 49.43
N SER A 257 33.27 -50.58 48.68
CA SER A 257 33.64 -49.88 47.46
C SER A 257 34.35 -48.61 47.91
N ASP A 258 35.66 -48.60 47.70
CA ASP A 258 36.46 -47.39 47.61
C ASP A 258 35.70 -46.40 46.71
N ASP A 259 34.97 -45.47 47.33
CA ASP A 259 34.56 -44.23 46.70
C ASP A 259 35.83 -43.38 46.55
N GLU A 260 36.75 -43.83 45.71
CA GLU A 260 37.64 -42.95 44.98
C GLU A 260 36.71 -42.11 44.10
N TYR A 261 36.19 -41.03 44.71
CA TYR A 261 35.67 -39.90 43.97
C TYR A 261 36.83 -39.45 43.09
N ASP A 262 36.91 -40.02 41.88
CA ASP A 262 37.57 -39.39 40.76
C ASP A 262 36.94 -38.00 40.67
N ASP A 263 37.61 -37.03 41.30
CA ASP A 263 37.53 -35.64 40.90
C ASP A 263 37.69 -35.70 39.39
N ILE A 264 36.58 -35.50 38.67
CA ILE A 264 36.60 -35.35 37.21
C ILE A 264 37.24 -33.98 36.98
N GLU A 265 38.56 -33.91 37.21
CA GLU A 265 39.40 -32.79 36.86
C GLU A 265 39.32 -32.72 35.34
N LEU A 266 38.59 -31.72 34.84
CA LEU A 266 38.50 -31.44 33.42
C LEU A 266 39.91 -31.47 32.83
N SER A 267 40.12 -32.31 31.81
CA SER A 267 41.43 -32.36 31.16
C SER A 267 41.78 -30.94 30.69
N PRO A 268 43.07 -30.54 30.70
CA PRO A 268 43.48 -29.22 30.22
C PRO A 268 42.94 -28.89 28.83
N SER A 269 42.71 -29.91 28.00
CA SER A 269 42.07 -29.79 26.68
C SER A 269 40.57 -29.45 26.73
N GLN A 270 39.81 -29.98 27.68
CA GLN A 270 38.38 -29.66 27.87
C GLN A 270 38.18 -28.25 28.43
N ILE A 271 39.07 -27.79 29.32
CA ILE A 271 39.05 -26.41 29.84
C ILE A 271 39.24 -25.42 28.69
N LEU A 272 40.24 -25.66 27.84
CA LEU A 272 40.51 -24.83 26.67
C LEU A 272 39.32 -24.83 25.70
N GLN A 273 38.67 -25.98 25.51
CA GLN A 273 37.45 -26.06 24.72
C GLN A 273 36.30 -25.24 25.32
N PHE A 274 36.05 -25.33 26.64
CA PHE A 274 35.02 -24.54 27.31
C PHE A 274 35.31 -23.03 27.25
N GLU A 275 36.56 -22.62 27.37
CA GLU A 275 36.95 -21.22 27.20
C GLU A 275 36.68 -20.72 25.77
N GLN A 276 37.00 -21.54 24.76
CA GLN A 276 36.68 -21.24 23.37
C GLN A 276 35.16 -21.18 23.12
N GLU A 277 34.39 -22.10 23.68
CA GLU A 277 32.93 -22.15 23.58
C GLU A 277 32.28 -20.94 24.28
N ASN A 278 32.73 -20.58 25.47
CA ASN A 278 32.26 -19.39 26.19
C ASN A 278 32.59 -18.11 25.43
N ALA A 279 33.81 -17.98 24.88
CA ALA A 279 34.20 -16.83 24.06
C ALA A 279 33.40 -16.75 22.76
N ALA A 280 33.06 -17.90 22.14
CA ALA A 280 32.19 -17.95 20.97
C ALA A 280 30.74 -17.58 21.31
N LEU A 281 30.24 -18.05 22.46
CA LEU A 281 28.90 -17.74 22.95
C LEU A 281 28.73 -16.25 23.26
N LEU A 282 29.69 -15.64 23.97
CA LEU A 282 29.70 -14.20 24.24
C LEU A 282 29.69 -13.37 22.96
N ARG A 283 30.54 -13.70 21.98
CA ARG A 283 30.50 -13.04 20.67
C ARG A 283 29.14 -13.19 19.98
N SER A 284 28.54 -14.37 20.03
CA SER A 284 27.21 -14.57 19.44
C SER A 284 26.13 -13.74 20.14
N VAL A 285 26.22 -13.55 21.46
CA VAL A 285 25.31 -12.70 22.22
C VAL A 285 25.51 -11.23 21.83
N GLU A 286 26.75 -10.75 21.76
CA GLU A 286 27.09 -9.41 21.30
C GLU A 286 26.55 -9.13 19.89
N ASP A 287 26.76 -10.07 18.95
CA ASP A 287 26.27 -9.98 17.57
C ASP A 287 24.74 -9.97 17.51
N THR A 288 24.07 -10.82 18.30
CA THR A 288 22.59 -10.80 18.35
C THR A 288 22.06 -9.48 18.88
N LEU A 289 22.70 -8.92 19.91
CA LEU A 289 22.32 -7.63 20.49
C LEU A 289 22.54 -6.48 19.50
N ALA A 290 23.66 -6.49 18.77
CA ALA A 290 23.91 -5.52 17.71
C ALA A 290 22.85 -5.62 16.60
N SER A 291 22.47 -6.84 16.21
CA SER A 291 21.43 -7.06 15.20
C SER A 291 20.04 -6.57 15.64
N VAL A 292 19.70 -6.75 16.93
CA VAL A 292 18.44 -6.25 17.51
C VAL A 292 18.40 -4.73 17.45
N LYS A 293 19.47 -4.04 17.84
CA LYS A 293 19.54 -2.57 17.78
C LYS A 293 19.35 -2.02 16.37
N VAL A 294 19.97 -2.67 15.37
CA VAL A 294 19.79 -2.29 13.97
C VAL A 294 18.34 -2.51 13.56
N ALA A 295 17.75 -3.67 13.86
CA ALA A 295 16.37 -3.97 13.52
C ALA A 295 15.38 -3.02 14.21
N GLU A 296 15.62 -2.64 15.46
CA GLU A 296 14.83 -1.65 16.21
C GLU A 296 14.88 -0.27 15.54
N SER A 297 16.07 0.21 15.14
CA SER A 297 16.19 1.49 14.43
C SER A 297 15.39 1.51 13.12
N ARG A 298 15.42 0.40 12.36
CA ARG A 298 14.65 0.26 11.10
C ARG A 298 13.15 0.18 11.36
N LEU A 299 12.76 -0.49 12.44
CA LEU A 299 11.37 -0.54 12.88
C LEU A 299 10.84 0.86 13.22
N LEU A 300 11.65 1.69 13.88
CA LEU A 300 11.30 3.07 14.18
C LEU A 300 11.12 3.88 12.89
N ASP A 301 12.04 3.79 11.93
CA ASP A 301 11.95 4.47 10.64
C ASP A 301 10.66 4.12 9.89
N ILE A 302 10.33 2.82 9.77
CA ILE A 302 9.10 2.38 9.06
C ILE A 302 7.85 2.79 9.84
N SER A 303 7.89 2.77 11.16
CA SER A 303 6.76 3.18 11.99
C SER A 303 6.47 4.67 11.84
N ALA A 304 7.51 5.51 11.79
CA ALA A 304 7.36 6.95 11.56
C ALA A 304 6.74 7.23 10.19
N LEU A 305 7.24 6.56 9.14
CA LEU A 305 6.68 6.64 7.79
C LEU A 305 5.21 6.18 7.77
N GLN A 306 4.88 5.07 8.43
CA GLN A 306 3.51 4.56 8.48
C GLN A 306 2.57 5.55 9.18
N THR A 307 2.98 6.12 10.31
CA THR A 307 2.20 7.14 11.03
C THR A 307 1.94 8.35 10.15
N GLU A 308 2.95 8.84 9.44
CA GLU A 308 2.80 9.94 8.48
C GLU A 308 1.78 9.60 7.39
N LEU A 309 1.91 8.42 6.77
CA LEU A 309 1.01 8.00 5.69
C LEU A 309 -0.44 7.80 6.16
N VAL A 310 -0.66 7.27 7.37
CA VAL A 310 -2.01 7.09 7.94
C VAL A 310 -2.64 8.44 8.26
N ALA A 311 -1.87 9.38 8.82
CA ALA A 311 -2.34 10.75 9.05
C ALA A 311 -2.69 11.44 7.71
N HIS A 312 -1.85 11.25 6.70
CA HIS A 312 -2.08 11.77 5.35
C HIS A 312 -3.35 11.18 4.73
N LEU A 313 -3.56 9.87 4.81
CA LEU A 313 -4.75 9.19 4.30
C LEU A 313 -6.03 9.69 4.96
N THR A 314 -5.99 9.92 6.28
CA THR A 314 -7.13 10.47 7.02
C THR A 314 -7.51 11.84 6.49
N ARG A 315 -6.52 12.73 6.32
CA ARG A 315 -6.74 14.06 5.75
C ARG A 315 -7.25 13.99 4.31
N GLN A 316 -6.71 13.09 3.49
CA GLN A 316 -7.15 12.92 2.10
C GLN A 316 -8.59 12.42 2.00
N THR A 317 -9.01 11.55 2.91
CA THR A 317 -10.37 11.00 2.91
C THR A 317 -11.40 12.12 3.10
N GLU A 318 -11.17 13.03 4.06
CA GLU A 318 -12.02 14.21 4.25
C GLU A 318 -12.10 15.10 3.00
N VAL A 319 -10.96 15.35 2.35
CA VAL A 319 -10.92 16.17 1.12
C VAL A 319 -11.66 15.50 -0.03
N ILE A 320 -11.58 14.17 -0.16
CA ILE A 320 -12.24 13.43 -1.23
C ILE A 320 -13.74 13.39 -1.02
N ASP A 321 -14.21 13.24 0.22
CA ASP A 321 -15.64 13.31 0.54
C ASP A 321 -16.20 14.69 0.17
N GLN A 322 -15.47 15.77 0.48
CA GLN A 322 -15.85 17.13 0.06
C GLN A 322 -15.89 17.29 -1.46
N LEU A 323 -14.85 16.83 -2.17
CA LEU A 323 -14.81 16.87 -3.64
C LEU A 323 -15.92 16.03 -4.27
N TYR A 324 -16.32 14.93 -3.63
CA TYR A 324 -17.40 14.06 -4.09
C TYR A 324 -18.75 14.74 -3.99
N ASP A 325 -19.05 15.35 -2.84
CA ASP A 325 -20.27 16.13 -2.65
C ASP A 325 -20.33 17.31 -3.63
N GLU A 326 -19.21 18.00 -3.84
CA GLU A 326 -19.10 19.10 -4.80
C GLU A 326 -19.33 18.63 -6.25
N ALA A 327 -18.72 17.51 -6.66
CA ALA A 327 -18.90 16.96 -8.00
C ALA A 327 -20.36 16.54 -8.26
N ILE A 328 -21.03 15.92 -7.28
CA ILE A 328 -22.44 15.54 -7.39
C ILE A 328 -23.34 16.77 -7.47
N ALA A 329 -23.10 17.77 -6.61
CA ALA A 329 -23.85 19.01 -6.63
C ALA A 329 -23.68 19.73 -7.98
N SER A 330 -22.44 19.83 -8.47
CA SER A 330 -22.08 20.44 -9.76
C SER A 330 -22.78 19.73 -10.93
N GLN A 331 -22.73 18.41 -10.97
CA GLN A 331 -23.42 17.63 -12.00
C GLN A 331 -24.95 17.77 -11.91
N GLY A 332 -25.50 17.80 -10.70
CA GLY A 332 -26.93 18.02 -10.45
C GLY A 332 -27.41 19.40 -10.92
N ASP A 333 -26.64 20.44 -10.64
CA ASP A 333 -26.97 21.81 -11.01
C ASP A 333 -26.85 22.04 -12.51
N VAL A 334 -25.82 21.48 -13.17
CA VAL A 334 -25.72 21.50 -14.64
C VAL A 334 -26.91 20.79 -15.29
N LYS A 335 -27.33 19.65 -14.75
CA LYS A 335 -28.51 18.92 -15.26
C LYS A 335 -29.78 19.75 -15.14
N ARG A 336 -30.00 20.41 -13.99
CA ARG A 336 -31.14 21.31 -13.77
C ARG A 336 -31.08 22.54 -14.69
N ALA A 337 -29.91 23.15 -14.84
CA ALA A 337 -29.70 24.30 -15.72
C ALA A 337 -30.00 23.95 -17.18
N ASN A 338 -29.57 22.78 -17.66
CA ASN A 338 -29.87 22.31 -19.01
C ASN A 338 -31.38 22.10 -19.22
N GLN A 339 -32.07 21.52 -18.23
CA GLN A 339 -33.55 21.41 -18.27
C GLN A 339 -34.24 22.78 -18.32
N GLN A 340 -33.75 23.76 -17.57
CA GLN A 340 -34.30 25.13 -17.61
C GLN A 340 -34.05 25.81 -18.95
N LEU A 341 -32.88 25.62 -19.57
CA LEU A 341 -32.58 26.13 -20.91
C LEU A 341 -33.52 25.55 -21.97
N HIS A 342 -33.81 24.24 -21.88
CA HIS A 342 -34.80 23.61 -22.76
C HIS A 342 -36.20 24.19 -22.57
N LYS A 343 -36.67 24.31 -21.33
CA LYS A 343 -37.98 24.92 -21.02
C LYS A 343 -38.05 26.39 -21.47
N ALA A 344 -36.99 27.16 -21.27
CA ALA A 344 -36.93 28.56 -21.70
C ALA A 344 -36.98 28.67 -23.24
N ARG A 345 -36.34 27.76 -23.96
CA ARG A 345 -36.40 27.71 -25.43
C ARG A 345 -37.82 27.39 -25.93
N GLU A 346 -38.52 26.45 -25.30
CA GLU A 346 -39.91 26.13 -25.62
C GLU A 346 -40.82 27.34 -25.36
N ASN A 347 -40.72 27.95 -24.18
CA ASN A 347 -41.49 29.15 -23.82
C ASN A 347 -41.19 30.35 -24.74
N GLN A 348 -39.95 30.48 -25.24
CA GLN A 348 -39.61 31.54 -26.20
C GLN A 348 -40.25 31.29 -27.57
N ALA A 349 -40.38 30.04 -28.01
CA ALA A 349 -41.09 29.72 -29.24
C ALA A 349 -42.58 30.07 -29.12
N ASP A 350 -43.19 29.71 -27.99
CA ASP A 350 -44.60 30.03 -27.70
C ASP A 350 -44.87 31.53 -27.62
N SER A 351 -43.99 32.30 -26.95
CA SER A 351 -44.15 33.76 -26.88
C SER A 351 -44.01 34.44 -28.25
N ARG A 352 -43.15 33.93 -29.14
CA ARG A 352 -43.04 34.42 -30.52
C ARG A 352 -44.31 34.13 -31.32
N ILE A 353 -44.86 32.93 -31.19
CA ILE A 353 -46.12 32.55 -31.85
C ILE A 353 -47.26 33.46 -31.35
N PHE A 354 -47.36 33.67 -30.04
CA PHE A 354 -48.35 34.57 -29.45
C PHE A 354 -48.23 36.01 -29.98
N LEU A 355 -47.01 36.55 -30.06
CA LEU A 355 -46.77 37.87 -30.65
C LEU A 355 -47.20 37.96 -32.12
N ILE A 356 -46.94 36.93 -32.92
CA ILE A 356 -47.36 36.89 -34.33
C ILE A 356 -48.89 36.88 -34.42
N VAL A 357 -49.56 36.02 -33.65
CA VAL A 357 -51.03 35.95 -33.63
C VAL A 357 -51.64 37.28 -33.19
N PHE A 358 -51.08 37.91 -32.15
CA PHE A 358 -51.52 39.22 -31.68
C PHE A 358 -51.37 40.31 -32.75
N LEU A 359 -50.22 40.36 -33.42
CA LEU A 359 -49.94 41.37 -34.45
C LEU A 359 -50.83 41.18 -35.69
N LEU A 360 -51.09 39.93 -36.08
CA LEU A 360 -52.00 39.60 -37.18
C LEU A 360 -53.45 39.96 -36.82
N GLY A 361 -53.88 39.66 -35.59
CA GLY A 361 -55.20 40.04 -35.08
C GLY A 361 -55.39 41.55 -35.00
N ALA A 362 -54.39 42.29 -34.52
CA ALA A 362 -54.42 43.75 -34.47
C ALA A 362 -54.45 44.37 -35.88
N SER A 363 -53.69 43.82 -36.83
CA SER A 363 -53.71 44.25 -38.23
C SER A 363 -55.08 44.02 -38.88
N ALA A 364 -55.71 42.86 -38.64
CA ALA A 364 -57.05 42.57 -39.14
C ALA A 364 -58.12 43.49 -38.52
N ALA A 365 -58.00 43.81 -37.22
CA ALA A 365 -58.89 44.74 -36.54
C ALA A 365 -58.79 46.16 -37.12
N LEU A 366 -57.57 46.64 -37.40
CA LEU A 366 -57.35 47.93 -38.06
C LEU A 366 -57.94 47.95 -39.48
N LEU A 367 -57.78 46.87 -40.25
CA LEU A 367 -58.37 46.74 -41.58
C LEU A 367 -59.91 46.78 -41.52
N PHE A 368 -60.51 46.11 -40.54
CA PHE A 368 -61.96 46.10 -40.36
C PHE A 368 -62.51 47.48 -39.98
N ILE A 369 -61.83 48.20 -39.08
CA ILE A 369 -62.19 49.59 -38.74
C ILE A 369 -62.10 50.51 -39.95
N HIS A 370 -61.05 50.38 -40.77
CA HIS A 370 -60.90 51.17 -41.99
C HIS A 370 -61.92 50.80 -43.07
N TRP A 371 -62.39 49.55 -43.13
CA TRP A 371 -63.43 49.16 -44.09
C TRP A 371 -64.83 49.65 -43.71
N TYR A 372 -65.09 49.80 -42.41
CA TYR A 372 -66.39 50.23 -41.90
C TYR A 372 -66.59 51.75 -41.92
N ASN A 373 -65.50 52.51 -41.91
CA ASN A 373 -65.46 53.98 -41.98
C ASN A 373 -65.37 54.43 -43.44
#